data_AF-A0A928R570-F1
#
_entry.id   AF-A0A928R570-F1
#
_cell.length_a   1.000
_cell.length_b   1.000
_cell.length_c   1.000
_cell.angle_alpha   90.00
_cell.angle_beta   90.00
_cell.angle_gamma   90.00
#
_symmetry.space_group_name_H-M   'P 1'
#
loop_
_entity.id
_entity.type
_entity.pdbx_description
1 polymer ?
#
loop_
_entity_poly.entity_id
_entity_poly.type
_entity_poly.pdbx_seq_one_letter_code
_entity_poly.pdbx_strand_id
1 'polypeptide(L)'
;MKKIIALLLVCIMSMSISAFAADFSDMPDDWSTTALLNAVENGLLSGSGGKILPSDNLTRAQMATIMVRACGATGDADISEFTDVTPNDWFYGSMSKAVAMGAFNGSGGMLNPESPISRQEAFVVLSRVFGLAINTKVDTSILNQFTDVADIAQWAANDVAAIVSLGYVGGNGGMLNPNANITRAEFAVVMDRLIKYYIDDENATTIPTDGNVMIRVGNLKLDGVETEKMVVIGDGVGDTELSFANSKIDSELVVRAGKRIALDGRYQHVKIIRPNVRVEGDIRRKEDSYEAEKVHKVYICKNSTFSTMANLGTPDQSTEKVEAEQ
;
A
#
# COMPACT_ATOMS: atom_id res chain seq x y z
N MET A 1 8.27 -40.81 -57.93
CA MET A 1 9.65 -40.55 -57.45
C MET A 1 9.63 -39.19 -56.76
N LYS A 2 9.47 -39.17 -55.43
CA LYS A 2 10.52 -38.92 -54.42
C LYS A 2 10.95 -37.44 -54.30
N LYS A 3 10.48 -36.81 -53.20
CA LYS A 3 11.18 -35.89 -52.24
C LYS A 3 11.70 -34.56 -52.81
N ILE A 4 11.56 -33.38 -52.18
CA ILE A 4 12.11 -32.89 -50.89
C ILE A 4 11.38 -31.54 -50.61
N ILE A 5 10.45 -31.43 -49.64
CA ILE A 5 10.62 -30.90 -48.27
C ILE A 5 11.55 -29.68 -48.16
N ALA A 6 10.98 -28.48 -48.04
CA ALA A 6 11.63 -27.31 -47.42
C ALA A 6 10.68 -26.75 -46.35
N LEU A 7 10.63 -27.44 -45.22
CA LEU A 7 10.03 -26.99 -43.97
C LEU A 7 11.04 -26.07 -43.30
N LEU A 8 10.94 -24.76 -43.56
CA LEU A 8 11.81 -23.77 -42.93
C LEU A 8 11.21 -23.42 -41.56
N LEU A 9 11.89 -23.95 -40.56
CA LEU A 9 11.65 -23.97 -39.13
C LEU A 9 11.55 -22.54 -38.57
N VAL A 10 10.33 -22.02 -38.38
CA VAL A 10 10.08 -20.82 -37.56
C VAL A 10 9.95 -21.28 -36.10
N CYS A 11 11.08 -21.67 -35.49
CA CYS A 11 11.21 -21.72 -34.05
C CYS A 11 11.61 -20.32 -33.57
N ILE A 12 10.63 -19.41 -33.52
CA ILE A 12 10.77 -18.20 -32.73
C ILE A 12 10.82 -18.65 -31.29
N MET A 13 12.00 -18.47 -30.70
CA MET A 13 12.34 -18.78 -29.33
C MET A 13 11.30 -18.16 -28.40
N SER A 14 10.41 -18.99 -27.87
CA SER A 14 9.83 -18.78 -26.55
C SER A 14 10.97 -18.89 -25.54
N MET A 15 11.76 -17.81 -25.43
CA MET A 15 12.54 -17.56 -24.23
C MET A 15 11.53 -17.29 -23.13
N SER A 16 11.04 -18.39 -22.52
CA SER A 16 10.58 -18.34 -21.14
C SER A 16 11.75 -17.75 -20.36
N ILE A 17 11.62 -16.50 -19.96
CA ILE A 17 12.51 -15.91 -18.97
C ILE A 17 12.22 -16.70 -17.71
N SER A 18 13.02 -17.73 -17.45
CA SER A 18 13.07 -18.33 -16.13
C SER A 18 13.48 -17.21 -15.20
N ALA A 19 12.52 -16.71 -14.40
CA ALA A 19 12.84 -15.91 -13.24
C ALA A 19 13.74 -16.79 -12.37
N PHE A 20 15.05 -16.54 -12.39
CA PHE A 20 15.92 -17.09 -11.38
C PHE A 20 15.42 -16.53 -10.06
N ALA A 21 14.87 -17.37 -9.20
CA ALA A 21 14.79 -17.04 -7.78
C ALA A 21 16.19 -16.57 -7.39
N ALA A 22 16.32 -15.30 -7.00
CA ALA A 22 17.62 -14.75 -6.65
C ALA A 22 18.14 -15.55 -5.45
N ASP A 23 19.15 -16.39 -5.68
CA ASP A 23 19.78 -17.18 -4.64
C ASP A 23 20.73 -16.26 -3.86
N PHE A 24 20.31 -15.83 -2.67
CA PHE A 24 21.13 -14.97 -1.81
C PHE A 24 21.92 -15.81 -0.83
N SER A 25 23.24 -15.63 -0.84
CA SER A 25 24.17 -16.42 0.00
C SER A 25 23.97 -16.25 1.51
N ASP A 26 23.26 -15.21 1.94
CA ASP A 26 22.94 -14.86 3.32
C ASP A 26 21.41 -14.89 3.60
N MET A 27 20.63 -15.56 2.75
CA MET A 27 19.21 -15.81 3.05
C MET A 27 19.13 -16.65 4.34
N PRO A 28 18.43 -16.19 5.39
CA PRO A 28 18.28 -16.97 6.61
C PRO A 28 17.37 -18.17 6.39
N ASP A 29 17.46 -19.16 7.30
CA ASP A 29 16.51 -20.27 7.44
C ASP A 29 15.80 -20.13 8.79
N ASP A 30 14.92 -19.13 8.89
CA ASP A 30 14.24 -18.75 10.12
C ASP A 30 12.87 -18.06 9.86
N TRP A 31 12.35 -17.38 10.88
CA TRP A 31 11.06 -16.68 10.87
C TRP A 31 10.93 -15.60 9.78
N SER A 32 12.04 -15.14 9.19
CA SER A 32 12.06 -14.06 8.21
C SER A 32 12.18 -14.55 6.76
N THR A 33 12.56 -15.81 6.53
CA THR A 33 12.89 -16.36 5.21
C THR A 33 11.77 -16.18 4.19
N THR A 34 10.54 -16.62 4.53
CA THR A 34 9.40 -16.52 3.61
C THR A 34 9.09 -15.07 3.26
N ALA A 35 9.15 -14.16 4.23
CA ALA A 35 8.85 -12.75 3.97
C ALA A 35 9.92 -12.08 3.11
N LEU A 36 11.20 -12.41 3.31
CA LEU A 36 12.30 -11.93 2.46
C LEU A 36 12.16 -12.44 1.03
N LEU A 37 11.83 -13.72 0.84
CA LEU A 37 11.57 -14.30 -0.48
C LEU A 37 10.40 -13.60 -1.17
N ASN A 38 9.26 -13.43 -0.49
CA ASN A 38 8.11 -12.72 -1.05
C ASN A 38 8.45 -11.26 -1.37
N ALA A 39 9.23 -10.58 -0.52
CA ALA A 39 9.65 -9.21 -0.78
C ALA A 39 10.54 -9.11 -2.03
N VAL A 40 11.38 -10.12 -2.30
CA VAL A 40 12.18 -10.18 -3.54
C VAL A 40 11.31 -10.50 -4.74
N GLU A 41 10.44 -11.49 -4.64
CA GLU A 41 9.55 -11.93 -5.72
C GLU A 41 8.61 -10.81 -6.18
N ASN A 42 8.09 -10.02 -5.23
CA ASN A 42 7.24 -8.86 -5.52
C ASN A 42 8.03 -7.60 -5.92
N GLY A 43 9.35 -7.71 -6.06
CA GLY A 43 10.25 -6.63 -6.48
C GLY A 43 10.46 -5.53 -5.44
N LEU A 44 10.08 -5.76 -4.18
CA LEU A 44 10.17 -4.78 -3.10
C LEU A 44 11.62 -4.62 -2.63
N LEU A 45 12.26 -5.74 -2.31
CA LEU A 45 13.64 -5.79 -1.86
C LEU A 45 14.55 -6.28 -2.98
N SER A 46 15.69 -5.62 -3.11
CA SER A 46 16.82 -6.05 -3.92
C SER A 46 18.03 -6.23 -3.03
N GLY A 47 18.83 -7.26 -3.30
CA GLY A 47 20.12 -7.48 -2.66
C GLY A 47 21.25 -6.69 -3.33
N SER A 48 22.46 -6.83 -2.79
CA SER A 48 23.70 -6.28 -3.34
C SER A 48 24.80 -7.33 -3.23
N GLY A 49 25.60 -7.50 -4.30
CA GLY A 49 26.73 -8.43 -4.30
C GLY A 49 26.38 -9.89 -3.98
N GLY A 50 25.19 -10.37 -4.36
CA GLY A 50 24.72 -11.73 -4.07
C GLY A 50 24.20 -11.93 -2.63
N LYS A 51 23.93 -10.85 -1.90
CA LYS A 51 23.42 -10.86 -0.53
C LYS A 51 22.15 -10.03 -0.37
N ILE A 52 21.22 -10.48 0.47
CA ILE A 52 19.98 -9.75 0.81
C ILE A 52 20.14 -8.87 2.05
N LEU A 53 21.20 -9.08 2.85
CA LEU A 53 21.58 -8.30 4.02
C LEU A 53 20.46 -8.22 5.08
N PRO A 54 19.94 -9.36 5.57
CA PRO A 54 18.72 -9.39 6.38
C PRO A 54 18.84 -8.61 7.70
N SER A 55 20.03 -8.60 8.30
CA SER A 55 20.31 -7.95 9.59
C SER A 55 20.70 -6.49 9.49
N ASP A 56 20.89 -5.96 8.28
CA ASP A 56 21.25 -4.55 8.09
C ASP A 56 20.04 -3.66 8.37
N ASN A 57 20.29 -2.51 9.01
CA ASN A 57 19.25 -1.51 9.25
C ASN A 57 18.83 -0.85 7.94
N LEU A 58 17.53 -0.65 7.76
CA LEU A 58 17.02 0.13 6.64
C LEU A 58 17.30 1.62 6.85
N THR A 59 17.80 2.28 5.81
CA THR A 59 17.79 3.75 5.75
C THR A 59 16.43 4.26 5.33
N ARG A 60 16.15 5.53 5.63
CA ARG A 60 14.91 6.20 5.20
C ARG A 60 14.75 6.20 3.68
N ALA A 61 15.83 6.39 2.92
CA ALA A 61 15.85 6.30 1.47
C ALA A 61 15.56 4.89 0.94
N GLN A 62 16.09 3.86 1.58
CA GLN A 62 15.78 2.48 1.21
C GLN A 62 14.32 2.16 1.48
N MET A 63 13.78 2.56 2.63
CA MET A 63 12.37 2.39 2.93
C MET A 63 11.47 3.15 1.96
N ALA A 64 11.79 4.41 1.64
CA ALA A 64 11.09 5.19 0.63
C ALA A 64 11.06 4.46 -0.73
N THR A 65 12.21 3.91 -1.16
CA THR A 65 12.31 3.14 -2.40
C THR A 65 11.43 1.89 -2.36
N ILE A 66 11.40 1.16 -1.25
CA ILE A 66 10.55 -0.03 -1.11
C ILE A 66 9.07 0.36 -1.16
N MET A 67 8.65 1.42 -0.47
CA MET A 67 7.25 1.86 -0.46
C MET A 67 6.80 2.36 -1.84
N VAL A 68 7.65 3.08 -2.57
CA VAL A 68 7.39 3.50 -3.95
C VAL A 68 7.12 2.29 -4.84
N ARG A 69 7.96 1.25 -4.75
CA ARG A 69 7.75 -0.02 -5.49
C ARG A 69 6.49 -0.74 -5.03
N ALA A 70 6.26 -0.83 -3.72
CA ALA A 70 5.10 -1.50 -3.15
C ALA A 70 3.78 -0.87 -3.61
N CYS A 71 3.73 0.45 -3.75
CA CYS A 71 2.52 1.13 -4.23
C CYS A 71 2.49 1.36 -5.74
N GLY A 72 3.56 1.03 -6.48
CA GLY A 72 3.69 1.34 -7.90
C GLY A 72 3.77 2.84 -8.20
N ALA A 73 4.20 3.66 -7.24
CA ALA A 73 4.11 5.11 -7.34
C ALA A 73 4.97 5.68 -8.48
N THR A 74 4.35 6.48 -9.35
CA THR A 74 5.01 7.13 -10.49
C THR A 74 5.04 8.66 -10.37
N GLY A 75 4.13 9.25 -9.60
CA GLY A 75 4.04 10.70 -9.42
C GLY A 75 5.21 11.27 -8.60
N ASP A 76 5.74 12.41 -9.05
CA ASP A 76 6.85 13.11 -8.43
C ASP A 76 6.37 14.39 -7.71
N ALA A 77 7.09 14.78 -6.66
CA ALA A 77 6.90 16.05 -5.96
C ALA A 77 8.13 16.93 -6.15
N ASP A 78 7.94 18.25 -6.10
CA ASP A 78 9.05 19.15 -5.95
C ASP A 78 9.62 19.00 -4.53
N ILE A 79 10.86 18.54 -4.45
CA ILE A 79 11.60 18.31 -3.19
C ILE A 79 12.80 19.24 -3.07
N SER A 80 12.85 20.32 -3.85
CA SER A 80 13.95 21.29 -3.84
C SER A 80 14.09 22.05 -2.51
N GLU A 81 13.06 22.04 -1.67
CA GLU A 81 13.12 22.59 -0.31
C GLU A 81 13.99 21.76 0.65
N PHE A 82 14.25 20.49 0.33
CA PHE A 82 15.05 19.61 1.18
C PHE A 82 16.53 19.68 0.83
N THR A 83 17.35 20.13 1.78
CA THR A 83 18.77 20.44 1.51
C THR A 83 19.69 19.23 1.46
N ASP A 84 19.21 18.06 1.89
CA ASP A 84 19.97 16.81 2.04
C ASP A 84 19.64 15.77 0.96
N VAL A 85 18.94 16.20 -0.10
CA VAL A 85 18.58 15.37 -1.25
C VAL A 85 18.88 16.15 -2.53
N THR A 86 19.78 15.64 -3.36
CA THR A 86 20.22 16.28 -4.61
C THR A 86 19.86 15.44 -5.83
N PRO A 87 19.63 16.05 -7.02
CA PRO A 87 19.24 15.30 -8.22
C PRO A 87 20.19 14.18 -8.67
N ASN A 88 21.44 14.18 -8.19
CA ASN A 88 22.44 13.16 -8.51
C ASN A 88 22.41 11.96 -7.55
N ASP A 89 21.68 12.05 -6.43
CA ASP A 89 21.58 10.96 -5.47
C ASP A 89 20.74 9.83 -6.02
N TRP A 90 21.18 8.58 -5.80
CA TRP A 90 20.48 7.38 -6.27
C TRP A 90 19.04 7.31 -5.76
N PHE A 91 18.77 7.91 -4.60
CA PHE A 91 17.45 7.93 -3.97
C PHE A 91 16.61 9.15 -4.33
N TYR A 92 17.11 10.13 -5.10
CA TYR A 92 16.37 11.37 -5.39
C TYR A 92 14.97 11.09 -5.94
N GLY A 93 14.88 10.24 -6.97
CA GLY A 93 13.62 9.88 -7.59
C GLY A 93 12.67 9.13 -6.64
N SER A 94 13.20 8.23 -5.81
CA SER A 94 12.40 7.53 -4.80
C SER A 94 11.90 8.46 -3.71
N MET A 95 12.72 9.40 -3.25
CA MET A 95 12.34 10.38 -2.23
C MET A 95 11.27 11.35 -2.76
N SER A 96 11.44 11.85 -3.99
CA SER A 96 10.44 12.65 -4.69
C SER A 96 9.08 11.94 -4.72
N LYS A 97 9.05 10.68 -5.17
CA LYS A 97 7.83 9.87 -5.22
C LYS A 97 7.25 9.56 -3.86
N ALA A 98 8.10 9.27 -2.87
CA ALA A 98 7.69 8.99 -1.51
C ALA A 98 7.06 10.22 -0.82
N VAL A 99 7.59 11.41 -1.09
CA VAL A 99 6.98 12.68 -0.68
C VAL A 99 5.66 12.90 -1.42
N ALA A 100 5.67 12.72 -2.74
CA ALA A 100 4.47 12.86 -3.55
C ALA A 100 3.33 12.00 -3.01
N MET A 101 3.57 10.70 -2.75
CA MET A 101 2.57 9.75 -2.25
C MET A 101 2.23 9.91 -0.75
N GLY A 102 2.85 10.85 -0.04
CA GLY A 102 2.60 11.17 1.37
C GLY A 102 3.20 10.15 2.36
N ALA A 103 4.15 9.34 1.92
CA ALA A 103 4.86 8.40 2.79
C ALA A 103 5.87 9.14 3.69
N PHE A 104 6.57 10.12 3.14
CA PHE A 104 7.57 10.93 3.84
C PHE A 104 7.24 12.42 3.72
N ASN A 105 7.34 13.16 4.82
CA ASN A 105 7.06 14.60 4.86
C ASN A 105 8.29 15.46 5.17
N GLY A 106 9.39 14.82 5.58
CA GLY A 106 10.57 15.53 6.10
C GLY A 106 10.32 16.26 7.42
N SER A 107 11.34 16.95 7.91
CA SER A 107 11.28 17.85 9.06
C SER A 107 12.45 18.83 8.99
N GLY A 108 12.20 20.12 9.26
CA GLY A 108 13.25 21.14 9.31
C GLY A 108 14.03 21.34 7.99
N GLY A 109 13.38 21.15 6.84
CA GLY A 109 14.05 21.24 5.53
C GLY A 109 14.95 20.05 5.21
N MET A 110 14.77 18.91 5.89
CA MET A 110 15.54 17.69 5.68
C MET A 110 14.64 16.46 5.56
N LEU A 111 15.04 15.49 4.76
CA LEU A 111 14.37 14.18 4.67
C LEU A 111 15.12 13.07 5.43
N ASN A 112 16.39 13.31 5.74
CA ASN A 112 17.37 12.42 6.36
C ASN A 112 17.51 11.07 5.63
N PRO A 113 17.74 11.05 4.29
CA PRO A 113 17.64 9.83 3.47
C PRO A 113 18.58 8.71 3.92
N GLU A 114 19.80 9.05 4.32
CA GLU A 114 20.84 8.08 4.70
C GLU A 114 20.76 7.65 6.17
N SER A 115 19.90 8.29 6.98
CA SER A 115 19.72 7.87 8.38
C SER A 115 18.98 6.54 8.45
N PRO A 116 19.42 5.61 9.31
CA PRO A 116 18.61 4.46 9.70
C PRO A 116 17.24 4.91 10.20
N ILE A 117 16.18 4.19 9.82
CA ILE A 117 14.82 4.49 10.28
C ILE A 117 14.48 3.70 11.54
N SER A 118 13.92 4.39 12.54
CA SER A 118 13.49 3.70 13.75
C SER A 118 12.20 2.90 13.52
N ARG A 119 11.91 1.94 14.39
CA ARG A 119 10.71 1.10 14.28
C ARG A 119 9.42 1.92 14.35
N GLN A 120 9.31 2.87 15.28
CA GLN A 120 8.12 3.73 15.36
C GLN A 120 7.97 4.64 14.13
N GLU A 121 9.08 5.14 13.56
CA GLU A 121 9.05 5.91 12.32
C GLU A 121 8.56 5.05 11.14
N ALA A 122 9.08 3.83 11.01
CA ALA A 122 8.65 2.89 9.97
C ALA A 122 7.16 2.56 10.09
N PHE A 123 6.65 2.31 11.31
CA PHE A 123 5.23 2.04 11.53
C PHE A 123 4.34 3.23 11.18
N VAL A 124 4.80 4.45 11.46
CA VAL A 124 4.10 5.68 11.06
C VAL A 124 4.03 5.82 9.54
N VAL A 125 5.13 5.54 8.82
CA VAL A 125 5.11 5.56 7.35
C VAL A 125 4.13 4.51 6.81
N LEU A 126 4.16 3.28 7.32
CA LEU A 126 3.23 2.21 6.91
C LEU A 126 1.78 2.60 7.19
N SER A 127 1.47 3.10 8.40
CA SER A 127 0.13 3.55 8.77
C SER A 127 -0.40 4.64 7.82
N ARG A 128 0.44 5.61 7.45
CA ARG A 128 0.08 6.66 6.48
C ARG A 128 -0.19 6.10 5.09
N VAL A 129 0.69 5.22 4.60
CA VAL A 129 0.56 4.65 3.25
C VAL A 129 -0.71 3.79 3.13
N PHE A 130 -1.02 2.99 4.16
CA PHE A 130 -2.17 2.09 4.15
C PHE A 130 -3.43 2.69 4.80
N GLY A 131 -3.38 3.93 5.29
CA GLY A 131 -4.52 4.61 5.92
C GLY A 131 -5.03 3.90 7.19
N LEU A 132 -4.14 3.27 7.94
CA LEU A 132 -4.52 2.41 9.07
C LEU A 132 -5.16 3.22 10.22
N ALA A 133 -4.67 4.44 10.45
CA ALA A 133 -5.22 5.35 11.46
C ALA A 133 -6.21 6.40 10.90
N ILE A 134 -6.45 6.43 9.59
CA ILE A 134 -7.31 7.45 8.95
C ILE A 134 -8.78 7.11 9.21
N ASN A 135 -9.54 8.08 9.73
CA ASN A 135 -10.98 7.96 10.01
C ASN A 135 -11.36 6.75 10.89
N THR A 136 -10.40 6.25 11.68
CA THR A 136 -10.58 5.14 12.59
C THR A 136 -10.32 5.64 14.00
N LYS A 137 -11.25 5.38 14.93
CA LYS A 137 -11.00 5.62 16.35
C LYS A 137 -10.07 4.52 16.86
N VAL A 138 -8.77 4.78 16.80
CA VAL A 138 -7.76 3.85 17.29
C VAL A 138 -7.71 3.94 18.82
N ASP A 139 -7.91 2.82 19.51
CA ASP A 139 -7.71 2.73 20.95
C ASP A 139 -6.23 2.52 21.26
N THR A 140 -5.54 3.58 21.68
CA THR A 140 -4.12 3.52 22.04
C THR A 140 -3.86 2.71 23.31
N SER A 141 -4.88 2.35 24.10
CA SER A 141 -4.72 1.51 25.28
C SER A 141 -4.19 0.12 24.96
N ILE A 142 -4.34 -0.33 23.70
CA ILE A 142 -3.73 -1.56 23.19
C ILE A 142 -2.21 -1.58 23.38
N LEU A 143 -1.55 -0.41 23.40
CA LEU A 143 -0.10 -0.32 23.57
C LEU A 143 0.35 -0.62 25.00
N ASN A 144 -0.55 -0.55 25.98
CA ASN A 144 -0.22 -0.85 27.39
C ASN A 144 0.17 -2.32 27.62
N GLN A 145 -0.02 -3.19 26.63
CA GLN A 145 0.49 -4.56 26.68
C GLN A 145 2.03 -4.64 26.57
N PHE A 146 2.68 -3.57 26.10
CA PHE A 146 4.13 -3.52 25.92
C PHE A 146 4.81 -2.84 27.10
N THR A 147 5.93 -3.40 27.55
CA THR A 147 6.67 -2.90 28.71
C THR A 147 7.42 -1.59 28.43
N ASP A 148 7.65 -1.28 27.16
CA ASP A 148 8.34 -0.09 26.65
C ASP A 148 7.38 0.94 26.02
N VAL A 149 6.09 0.89 26.35
CA VAL A 149 5.07 1.84 25.85
C VAL A 149 5.45 3.31 26.10
N ALA A 150 6.15 3.59 27.21
CA ALA A 150 6.61 4.93 27.55
C ALA A 150 7.68 5.49 26.60
N ASP A 151 8.36 4.62 25.83
CA ASP A 151 9.39 5.00 24.86
C ASP A 151 8.79 5.35 23.49
N ILE A 152 7.49 5.10 23.28
CA ILE A 152 6.77 5.49 22.07
C ILE A 152 6.52 6.99 22.11
N ALA A 153 7.00 7.69 21.09
CA ALA A 153 6.77 9.12 21.00
C ALA A 153 5.28 9.43 20.79
N GLN A 154 4.79 10.51 21.41
CA GLN A 154 3.38 10.89 21.35
C GLN A 154 2.88 11.08 19.91
N TRP A 155 3.73 11.57 19.00
CA TRP A 155 3.40 11.75 17.59
C TRP A 155 3.24 10.42 16.83
N ALA A 156 3.78 9.32 17.34
CA ALA A 156 3.71 7.99 16.73
C ALA A 156 2.59 7.13 17.33
N ALA A 157 2.11 7.46 18.54
CA ALA A 157 1.23 6.59 19.33
C ALA A 157 0.00 6.08 18.58
N ASN A 158 -0.70 6.95 17.84
CA ASN A 158 -1.89 6.54 17.09
C ASN A 158 -1.58 5.56 15.96
N ASP A 159 -0.53 5.82 15.18
CA ASP A 159 -0.13 4.98 14.06
C ASP A 159 0.42 3.63 14.54
N VAL A 160 1.21 3.63 15.61
CA VAL A 160 1.74 2.42 16.23
C VAL A 160 0.60 1.60 16.84
N ALA A 161 -0.37 2.23 17.50
CA ALA A 161 -1.56 1.54 18.00
C ALA A 161 -2.39 0.93 16.86
N ALA A 162 -2.52 1.62 15.72
CA ALA A 162 -3.28 1.12 14.58
C ALA A 162 -2.66 -0.16 14.02
N ILE A 163 -1.36 -0.15 13.71
CA ILE A 163 -0.67 -1.30 13.13
C ILE A 163 -0.61 -2.51 14.09
N VAL A 164 -0.54 -2.26 15.40
CA VAL A 164 -0.62 -3.30 16.43
C VAL A 164 -2.03 -3.86 16.53
N SER A 165 -3.05 -3.00 16.59
CA SER A 165 -4.45 -3.42 16.75
C SER A 165 -4.93 -4.31 15.59
N LEU A 166 -4.40 -4.08 14.39
CA LEU A 166 -4.67 -4.88 13.20
C LEU A 166 -3.82 -6.16 13.12
N GLY A 167 -2.94 -6.40 14.09
CA GLY A 167 -2.15 -7.62 14.21
C GLY A 167 -0.94 -7.70 13.27
N TYR A 168 -0.59 -6.63 12.55
CA TYR A 168 0.56 -6.63 11.64
C TYR A 168 1.89 -6.58 12.41
N VAL A 169 1.88 -5.99 13.61
CA VAL A 169 3.03 -5.92 14.54
C VAL A 169 2.63 -6.46 15.90
N GLY A 170 3.40 -7.42 16.42
CA GLY A 170 3.15 -8.06 17.73
C GLY A 170 4.24 -7.84 18.79
N GLY A 171 5.29 -7.08 18.48
CA GLY A 171 6.46 -6.94 19.34
C GLY A 171 7.31 -8.22 19.47
N ASN A 172 8.33 -8.17 20.33
CA ASN A 172 9.18 -9.30 20.68
C ASN A 172 9.46 -9.27 22.19
N GLY A 173 9.22 -10.38 22.89
CA GLY A 173 9.45 -10.47 24.35
C GLY A 173 8.63 -9.47 25.17
N GLY A 174 7.45 -9.04 24.69
CA GLY A 174 6.62 -8.02 25.35
C GLY A 174 7.07 -6.57 25.09
N MET A 175 7.98 -6.34 24.15
CA MET A 175 8.49 -5.01 23.79
C MET A 175 8.25 -4.69 22.30
N LEU A 176 8.04 -3.41 21.98
CA LEU A 176 7.99 -2.93 20.59
C LEU A 176 9.35 -2.45 20.06
N ASN A 177 10.25 -2.07 20.96
CA ASN A 177 11.53 -1.42 20.73
C ASN A 177 11.40 -0.18 19.82
N PRO A 178 10.56 0.82 20.16
CA PRO A 178 10.16 1.89 19.24
C PRO A 178 11.32 2.76 18.72
N ASN A 179 12.38 2.91 19.53
CA ASN A 179 13.57 3.70 19.21
C ASN A 179 14.69 2.89 18.55
N ALA A 180 14.58 1.56 18.50
CA ALA A 180 15.54 0.74 17.77
C ALA A 180 15.34 0.92 16.25
N ASN A 181 16.41 0.79 15.48
CA ASN A 181 16.33 0.79 14.02
C ASN A 181 15.73 -0.51 13.52
N ILE A 182 14.92 -0.44 12.47
CA ILE A 182 14.32 -1.63 11.87
C ILE A 182 15.29 -2.28 10.88
N THR A 183 15.44 -3.61 10.97
CA THR A 183 16.25 -4.36 10.00
C THR A 183 15.47 -4.66 8.73
N ARG A 184 16.18 -5.02 7.66
CA ARG A 184 15.59 -5.46 6.40
C ARG A 184 14.67 -6.66 6.56
N ALA A 185 15.07 -7.65 7.37
CA ALA A 185 14.27 -8.83 7.68
C ALA A 185 12.99 -8.48 8.46
N GLU A 186 13.10 -7.65 9.49
CA GLU A 186 11.94 -7.22 10.28
C GLU A 186 10.94 -6.45 9.41
N PHE A 187 11.43 -5.53 8.59
CA PHE A 187 10.56 -4.76 7.69
C PHE A 187 9.88 -5.65 6.65
N ALA A 188 10.60 -6.61 6.06
CA ALA A 188 10.02 -7.58 5.13
C ALA A 188 8.88 -8.36 5.77
N VAL A 189 9.03 -8.82 7.02
CA VAL A 189 7.98 -9.54 7.75
C VAL A 189 6.75 -8.66 8.02
N VAL A 190 6.95 -7.40 8.39
CA VAL A 190 5.83 -6.47 8.58
C VAL A 190 5.11 -6.22 7.25
N MET A 191 5.85 -6.04 6.15
CA MET A 191 5.28 -5.85 4.82
C MET A 191 4.52 -7.09 4.31
N ASP A 192 5.04 -8.30 4.48
CA ASP A 192 4.38 -9.55 4.06
C ASP A 192 3.08 -9.81 4.84
N ARG A 193 3.02 -9.37 6.10
CA ARG A 193 1.78 -9.39 6.90
C ARG A 193 0.77 -8.33 6.44
N LEU A 194 1.25 -7.15 6.03
CA LEU A 194 0.42 -6.05 5.58
C LEU A 194 -0.20 -6.30 4.21
N ILE A 195 0.59 -6.79 3.24
CA ILE A 195 0.17 -7.04 1.87
C ILE A 195 0.77 -8.37 1.41
N LYS A 196 -0.11 -9.32 1.07
CA LYS A 196 0.30 -10.64 0.62
C LYS A 196 0.47 -10.72 -0.89
N TYR A 197 -0.41 -10.03 -1.62
CA TYR A 197 -0.48 -10.12 -3.07
C TYR A 197 -0.36 -8.75 -3.73
N TYR A 198 0.40 -8.68 -4.81
CA TYR A 198 0.55 -7.51 -5.66
C TYR A 198 0.00 -7.82 -7.05
N ILE A 199 -0.95 -7.02 -7.53
CA ILE A 199 -1.60 -7.20 -8.83
C ILE A 199 -0.99 -6.21 -9.82
N ASP A 200 -0.18 -6.76 -10.72
CA ASP A 200 0.48 -6.03 -11.81
C ASP A 200 -0.04 -6.42 -13.20
N ASP A 201 -0.84 -7.49 -13.29
CA ASP A 201 -1.43 -7.94 -14.57
C ASP A 201 -2.64 -7.06 -14.92
N GLU A 202 -2.50 -6.27 -15.99
CA GLU A 202 -3.56 -5.42 -16.55
C GLU A 202 -4.79 -6.21 -17.06
N ASN A 203 -4.67 -7.53 -17.19
CA ASN A 203 -5.75 -8.42 -17.62
C ASN A 203 -6.44 -9.13 -16.46
N ALA A 204 -6.07 -8.83 -15.21
CA ALA A 204 -6.68 -9.44 -14.04
C ALA A 204 -8.20 -9.14 -13.99
N THR A 205 -9.01 -10.21 -13.89
CA THR A 205 -10.47 -10.12 -13.75
C THR A 205 -10.95 -10.47 -12.33
N THR A 206 -10.05 -10.99 -11.49
CA THR A 206 -10.27 -11.29 -10.07
C THR A 206 -8.98 -11.03 -9.28
N ILE A 207 -9.07 -11.06 -7.96
CA ILE A 207 -7.92 -10.93 -7.05
C ILE A 207 -7.96 -12.05 -6.00
N PRO A 208 -6.81 -12.47 -5.45
CA PRO A 208 -6.78 -13.39 -4.32
C PRO A 208 -7.55 -12.84 -3.11
N THR A 209 -8.16 -13.71 -2.32
CA THR A 209 -9.08 -13.31 -1.23
C THR A 209 -8.65 -13.77 0.16
N ASP A 210 -7.60 -14.57 0.26
CA ASP A 210 -7.06 -15.14 1.51
C ASP A 210 -5.97 -14.26 2.16
N GLY A 211 -5.53 -13.20 1.50
CA GLY A 211 -4.58 -12.22 2.01
C GLY A 211 -4.90 -10.81 1.54
N ASN A 212 -4.28 -9.81 2.17
CA ASN A 212 -4.43 -8.42 1.76
C ASN A 212 -3.80 -8.20 0.38
N VAL A 213 -4.45 -7.40 -0.46
CA VAL A 213 -4.07 -7.19 -1.87
C VAL A 213 -3.69 -5.74 -2.12
N MET A 214 -2.62 -5.54 -2.89
CA MET A 214 -2.23 -4.26 -3.48
C MET A 214 -2.39 -4.32 -5.00
N ILE A 215 -3.28 -3.51 -5.55
CA ILE A 215 -3.44 -3.34 -6.99
C ILE A 215 -2.54 -2.20 -7.45
N ARG A 216 -1.56 -2.49 -8.31
CA ARG A 216 -0.62 -1.50 -8.84
C ARG A 216 -0.89 -1.10 -10.29
N VAL A 217 -1.90 -1.69 -10.93
CA VAL A 217 -2.23 -1.45 -12.34
C VAL A 217 -3.66 -0.97 -12.53
N GLY A 218 -3.84 -0.10 -13.51
CA GLY A 218 -5.11 0.51 -13.86
C GLY A 218 -5.96 -0.29 -14.84
N ASN A 219 -7.11 0.27 -15.22
CA ASN A 219 -8.05 -0.25 -16.22
C ASN A 219 -8.64 -1.64 -15.92
N LEU A 220 -8.54 -2.09 -14.67
CA LEU A 220 -9.08 -3.39 -14.25
C LEU A 220 -10.61 -3.33 -14.13
N LYS A 221 -11.24 -4.42 -14.58
CA LYS A 221 -12.66 -4.69 -14.40
C LYS A 221 -12.80 -5.97 -13.60
N LEU A 222 -12.90 -5.82 -12.29
CA LEU A 222 -13.03 -6.91 -11.34
C LEU A 222 -14.52 -7.21 -11.14
N ASP A 223 -14.88 -8.48 -11.08
CA ASP A 223 -16.26 -8.92 -10.89
C ASP A 223 -16.32 -10.05 -9.86
N GLY A 224 -17.32 -10.00 -8.97
CA GLY A 224 -17.56 -11.03 -7.96
C GLY A 224 -16.45 -11.19 -6.93
N VAL A 225 -15.68 -10.14 -6.64
CA VAL A 225 -14.63 -10.19 -5.60
C VAL A 225 -15.31 -10.26 -4.23
N GLU A 226 -15.13 -11.35 -3.50
CA GLU A 226 -15.61 -11.49 -2.11
C GLU A 226 -14.45 -11.75 -1.15
N THR A 227 -14.16 -10.80 -0.25
CA THR A 227 -13.05 -10.92 0.70
C THR A 227 -13.31 -10.22 2.04
N GLU A 228 -12.73 -10.79 3.10
CA GLU A 228 -12.63 -10.20 4.44
C GLU A 228 -11.26 -9.53 4.66
N LYS A 229 -10.44 -9.41 3.61
CA LYS A 229 -9.09 -8.86 3.66
C LYS A 229 -9.06 -7.45 3.08
N MET A 230 -8.04 -6.69 3.46
CA MET A 230 -7.84 -5.33 2.97
C MET A 230 -7.48 -5.38 1.48
N VAL A 231 -8.08 -4.47 0.71
CA VAL A 231 -7.74 -4.24 -0.70
C VAL A 231 -7.25 -2.81 -0.83
N VAL A 232 -6.08 -2.63 -1.44
CA VAL A 232 -5.46 -1.33 -1.65
C VAL A 232 -5.34 -1.08 -3.14
N ILE A 233 -5.95 -0.01 -3.63
CA ILE A 233 -5.72 0.54 -4.96
C ILE A 233 -4.52 1.48 -4.84
N GLY A 234 -3.35 0.99 -5.26
CA GLY A 234 -2.05 1.65 -5.15
C GLY A 234 -1.87 2.80 -6.13
N ASP A 235 -0.82 3.59 -5.89
CA ASP A 235 -0.46 4.76 -6.69
C ASP A 235 -0.16 4.41 -8.17
N GLY A 236 0.25 3.17 -8.47
CA GLY A 236 0.51 2.69 -9.83
C GLY A 236 -0.71 2.63 -10.75
N VAL A 237 -1.92 2.64 -10.18
CA VAL A 237 -3.16 2.82 -10.95
C VAL A 237 -3.16 4.16 -11.70
N GLY A 238 -2.49 5.20 -11.17
CA GLY A 238 -2.38 6.49 -11.87
C GLY A 238 -3.74 7.15 -12.15
N ASP A 239 -3.87 7.82 -13.30
CA ASP A 239 -5.09 8.50 -13.75
C ASP A 239 -5.96 7.61 -14.66
N THR A 240 -6.15 6.34 -14.26
CA THR A 240 -6.99 5.38 -15.01
C THR A 240 -8.31 5.12 -14.32
N GLU A 241 -9.16 4.31 -14.95
CA GLU A 241 -10.39 3.81 -14.33
C GLU A 241 -10.18 2.43 -13.72
N LEU A 242 -10.96 2.08 -12.70
CA LEU A 242 -11.02 0.73 -12.13
C LEU A 242 -12.44 0.46 -11.67
N SER A 243 -12.96 -0.75 -11.88
CA SER A 243 -14.30 -1.12 -11.42
C SER A 243 -14.33 -2.43 -10.66
N PHE A 244 -15.15 -2.47 -9.63
CA PHE A 244 -15.55 -3.69 -8.91
C PHE A 244 -17.07 -3.87 -9.09
N ALA A 245 -17.46 -4.87 -9.86
CA ALA A 245 -18.86 -5.26 -10.05
C ALA A 245 -19.23 -6.41 -9.10
N ASN A 246 -20.48 -6.44 -8.64
CA ASN A 246 -21.03 -7.50 -7.78
C ASN A 246 -20.13 -7.94 -6.61
N SER A 247 -19.36 -7.02 -6.04
CA SER A 247 -18.25 -7.36 -5.13
C SER A 247 -18.60 -7.08 -3.66
N LYS A 248 -17.94 -7.79 -2.75
CA LYS A 248 -18.09 -7.70 -1.30
C LYS A 248 -16.72 -7.59 -0.63
N ILE A 249 -16.42 -6.46 -0.01
CA ILE A 249 -15.21 -6.25 0.79
C ILE A 249 -15.63 -5.95 2.24
N ASP A 250 -15.46 -6.93 3.13
CA ASP A 250 -15.79 -6.86 4.57
C ASP A 250 -14.60 -6.36 5.41
N SER A 251 -13.76 -5.52 4.80
CA SER A 251 -12.59 -4.90 5.41
C SER A 251 -12.38 -3.51 4.81
N GLU A 252 -11.14 -3.00 4.87
CA GLU A 252 -10.75 -1.73 4.29
C GLU A 252 -10.54 -1.85 2.77
N LEU A 253 -11.25 -1.04 1.99
CA LEU A 253 -10.88 -0.68 0.62
C LEU A 253 -10.16 0.67 0.66
N VAL A 254 -8.85 0.65 0.48
CA VAL A 254 -7.98 1.82 0.53
C VAL A 254 -7.70 2.31 -0.89
N VAL A 255 -8.05 3.55 -1.19
CA VAL A 255 -7.94 4.16 -2.52
C VAL A 255 -6.88 5.25 -2.52
N ARG A 256 -5.76 5.01 -3.21
CA ARG A 256 -4.62 5.94 -3.31
C ARG A 256 -4.54 6.62 -4.68
N ALA A 257 -5.01 5.99 -5.74
CA ALA A 257 -5.05 6.57 -7.08
C ALA A 257 -6.26 6.10 -7.88
N GLY A 258 -6.39 6.63 -9.09
CA GLY A 258 -7.50 6.42 -10.01
C GLY A 258 -8.17 7.73 -10.40
N LYS A 259 -8.50 7.86 -11.68
CA LYS A 259 -9.41 8.89 -12.19
C LYS A 259 -10.83 8.65 -11.71
N ARG A 260 -11.25 7.38 -11.81
CA ARG A 260 -12.62 6.94 -11.55
C ARG A 260 -12.61 5.51 -11.01
N ILE A 261 -13.12 5.33 -9.80
CA ILE A 261 -13.30 4.03 -9.16
C ILE A 261 -14.80 3.76 -9.07
N ALA A 262 -15.27 2.78 -9.85
CA ALA A 262 -16.67 2.38 -9.86
C ALA A 262 -16.89 1.17 -8.94
N LEU A 263 -17.76 1.31 -7.94
CA LEU A 263 -18.03 0.29 -6.94
C LEU A 263 -19.50 -0.12 -6.99
N ASP A 264 -19.75 -1.38 -7.32
CA ASP A 264 -21.07 -2.00 -7.21
C ASP A 264 -20.99 -3.20 -6.26
N GLY A 265 -21.78 -3.15 -5.18
CA GLY A 265 -21.87 -4.21 -4.19
C GLY A 265 -21.80 -3.73 -2.74
N ARG A 266 -21.11 -4.49 -1.88
CA ARG A 266 -21.02 -4.26 -0.44
C ARG A 266 -19.60 -3.92 -0.02
N TYR A 267 -19.42 -2.77 0.62
CA TYR A 267 -18.11 -2.32 1.08
C TYR A 267 -18.26 -1.78 2.50
N GLN A 268 -17.54 -2.40 3.44
CA GLN A 268 -17.64 -2.02 4.84
C GLN A 268 -17.01 -0.65 5.07
N HIS A 269 -15.74 -0.49 4.70
CA HIS A 269 -15.01 0.76 4.85
C HIS A 269 -14.30 1.11 3.54
N VAL A 270 -14.55 2.31 3.02
CA VAL A 270 -13.84 2.86 1.84
C VAL A 270 -13.06 4.09 2.32
N LYS A 271 -11.73 4.02 2.22
CA LYS A 271 -10.80 5.07 2.64
C LYS A 271 -10.13 5.67 1.42
N ILE A 272 -10.39 6.94 1.15
CA ILE A 272 -9.72 7.69 0.07
C ILE A 272 -8.59 8.50 0.70
N ILE A 273 -7.34 8.13 0.39
CA ILE A 273 -6.15 8.75 1.01
C ILE A 273 -5.69 9.97 0.21
N ARG A 274 -5.92 9.99 -1.10
CA ARG A 274 -5.40 11.03 -2.00
C ARG A 274 -6.52 11.86 -2.62
N PRO A 275 -6.28 13.16 -2.83
CA PRO A 275 -7.24 14.03 -3.50
C PRO A 275 -7.37 13.68 -4.98
N ASN A 276 -8.46 14.14 -5.59
CA ASN A 276 -8.77 14.03 -7.01
C ASN A 276 -9.13 12.63 -7.53
N VAL A 277 -9.38 11.67 -6.64
CA VAL A 277 -10.01 10.40 -7.02
C VAL A 277 -11.53 10.53 -6.94
N ARG A 278 -12.22 10.19 -8.03
CA ARG A 278 -13.69 10.08 -8.06
C ARG A 278 -14.08 8.64 -7.75
N VAL A 279 -14.71 8.40 -6.60
CA VAL A 279 -15.30 7.11 -6.25
C VAL A 279 -16.81 7.20 -6.38
N GLU A 280 -17.42 6.29 -7.11
CA GLU A 280 -18.86 6.30 -7.41
C GLU A 280 -19.45 4.90 -7.46
N GLY A 281 -20.78 4.80 -7.36
CA GLY A 281 -21.53 3.59 -7.59
C GLY A 281 -22.45 3.20 -6.43
N ASP A 282 -23.04 2.01 -6.54
CA ASP A 282 -24.01 1.47 -5.59
C ASP A 282 -23.28 0.79 -4.42
N ILE A 283 -22.87 1.61 -3.45
CA ILE A 283 -22.09 1.19 -2.29
C ILE A 283 -23.03 0.92 -1.10
N ARG A 284 -23.21 -0.36 -0.76
CA ARG A 284 -23.99 -0.77 0.42
C ARG A 284 -23.06 -1.00 1.61
N ARG A 285 -23.34 -0.33 2.75
CA ARG A 285 -22.65 -0.59 4.02
C ARG A 285 -23.40 -1.65 4.82
N LYS A 286 -22.67 -2.38 5.68
CA LYS A 286 -23.28 -3.24 6.70
C LYS A 286 -23.71 -2.35 7.87
N GLU A 287 -25.02 -2.14 8.04
CA GLU A 287 -25.59 -1.59 9.28
C GLU A 287 -26.18 -2.74 10.13
N ASP A 288 -26.00 -2.64 11.45
CA ASP A 288 -26.35 -3.67 12.45
C ASP A 288 -27.86 -3.90 12.66
N SER A 289 -28.73 -3.33 11.81
CA SER A 289 -30.16 -3.62 11.85
C SER A 289 -30.83 -3.23 10.54
N TYR A 290 -31.42 -4.23 9.87
CA TYR A 290 -32.47 -4.21 8.83
C TYR A 290 -32.60 -2.98 7.91
N GLU A 291 -32.56 -3.27 6.60
CA GLU A 291 -32.71 -2.39 5.41
C GLU A 291 -31.42 -1.70 4.95
N ALA A 292 -30.65 -2.38 4.09
CA ALA A 292 -29.57 -1.74 3.33
C ALA A 292 -30.19 -0.82 2.27
N GLU A 293 -30.38 0.45 2.60
CA GLU A 293 -30.88 1.44 1.67
C GLU A 293 -29.91 1.62 0.48
N LYS A 294 -30.43 1.66 -0.75
CA LYS A 294 -29.65 1.99 -1.94
C LYS A 294 -29.13 3.41 -1.79
N VAL A 295 -27.82 3.60 -1.62
CA VAL A 295 -27.25 4.94 -1.65
C VAL A 295 -26.24 5.03 -2.79
N HIS A 296 -26.62 5.78 -3.82
CA HIS A 296 -25.67 6.26 -4.83
C HIS A 296 -24.77 7.28 -4.13
N LYS A 297 -23.54 6.90 -3.78
CA LYS A 297 -22.59 7.80 -3.09
C LYS A 297 -21.45 8.14 -4.04
N VAL A 298 -21.36 9.41 -4.41
CA VAL A 298 -20.21 9.97 -5.11
C VAL A 298 -19.32 10.63 -4.07
N TYR A 299 -18.11 10.09 -3.88
CA TYR A 299 -17.09 10.73 -3.05
C TYR A 299 -16.10 11.44 -3.98
N ILE A 300 -16.01 12.77 -3.83
CA ILE A 300 -15.03 13.60 -4.52
C ILE A 300 -14.14 14.24 -3.46
N CYS A 301 -12.89 13.80 -3.35
CA CYS A 301 -11.90 14.48 -2.51
C CYS A 301 -11.33 15.67 -3.29
N LYS A 302 -11.70 16.92 -2.94
CA LYS A 302 -11.19 18.14 -3.57
C LYS A 302 -10.10 18.80 -2.69
N ASN A 303 -8.90 18.96 -3.27
CA ASN A 303 -7.73 19.72 -2.81
C ASN A 303 -6.90 19.21 -1.61
N SER A 304 -5.59 19.37 -1.80
CA SER A 304 -4.45 18.86 -1.04
C SER A 304 -3.88 19.89 -0.07
N THR A 305 -4.10 19.70 1.23
CA THR A 305 -3.12 20.07 2.27
C THR A 305 -3.34 19.12 3.44
N PHE A 306 -2.27 18.48 3.92
CA PHE A 306 -2.26 17.63 5.13
C PHE A 306 -2.54 18.52 6.36
N SER A 307 -3.78 18.94 6.52
CA SER A 307 -4.30 19.72 7.64
C SER A 307 -5.79 19.44 7.73
N THR A 308 -6.16 18.61 8.71
CA THR A 308 -7.49 18.45 9.30
C THR A 308 -8.70 18.78 8.40
N MET A 309 -9.04 17.93 7.43
CA MET A 309 -10.26 18.02 6.63
C MET A 309 -10.65 16.58 6.24
N ALA A 310 -11.81 16.02 6.54
CA ALA A 310 -13.01 16.48 7.22
C ALA A 310 -13.49 15.31 8.08
N ASN A 311 -14.18 15.61 9.19
CA ASN A 311 -15.23 14.69 9.63
C ASN A 311 -16.01 14.30 8.37
N LEU A 312 -16.13 13.00 8.09
CA LEU A 312 -17.22 12.51 7.26
C LEU A 312 -18.50 12.84 8.03
N GLY A 313 -18.89 14.11 7.96
CA GLY A 313 -20.15 14.60 8.42
C GLY A 313 -21.22 13.78 7.75
N THR A 314 -22.32 13.62 8.48
CA THR A 314 -23.63 13.36 7.90
C THR A 314 -23.74 13.86 6.46
N PRO A 315 -24.32 13.07 5.55
CA PRO A 315 -24.42 13.42 4.14
C PRO A 315 -24.81 14.88 4.00
N ASP A 316 -23.99 15.65 3.31
CA ASP A 316 -24.34 17.01 2.93
C ASP A 316 -25.70 16.93 2.24
N GLN A 317 -26.71 17.56 2.85
CA GLN A 317 -28.07 17.60 2.33
C GLN A 317 -28.19 18.53 1.12
N SER A 318 -27.09 18.81 0.41
CA SER A 318 -27.12 19.26 -0.97
C SER A 318 -27.40 18.07 -1.90
N THR A 319 -28.59 17.48 -1.74
CA THR A 319 -29.23 16.70 -2.80
C THR A 319 -29.43 17.62 -3.99
N GLU A 320 -28.47 17.64 -4.91
CA GLU A 320 -28.73 18.08 -6.27
C GLU A 320 -29.60 16.99 -6.90
N LYS A 321 -30.92 17.15 -6.72
CA LYS A 321 -31.94 16.46 -7.51
C LYS A 321 -31.66 16.79 -8.97
N VAL A 322 -31.01 15.87 -9.67
CA VAL A 322 -31.16 15.81 -11.12
C VAL A 322 -32.55 15.20 -11.34
N GLU A 323 -33.54 16.08 -11.50
CA GLU A 323 -34.86 15.70 -11.98
C GLU A 323 -34.72 15.04 -13.35
N ALA A 324 -35.24 13.83 -13.46
CA ALA A 324 -35.52 13.21 -14.74
C ALA A 324 -36.66 14.01 -15.40
N GLU A 325 -36.37 14.67 -16.51
CA GLU A 325 -37.42 15.12 -17.42
C GLU A 325 -38.01 13.90 -18.16
N GLN A 326 -39.32 13.97 -18.38
CA GLN A 326 -40.23 12.95 -18.90
C GLN A 326 -39.89 12.43 -20.29
#